data_AF-A0A822DE65-F1
#
_entry.id   AF-A0A822DE65-F1
#
_cell.length_a   1.000
_cell.length_b   1.000
_cell.length_c   1.000
_cell.angle_alpha   90.00
_cell.angle_beta   90.00
_cell.angle_gamma   90.00
#
_symmetry.space_group_name_H-M   'P 1'
#
loop_
_entity.id
_entity.type
_entity.pdbx_description
1 polymer ?
#
loop_
_entity_poly.entity_id
_entity_poly.type
_entity_poly.pdbx_seq_one_letter_code
_entity_poly.pdbx_strand_id
1 'polypeptide(L)'
;YGNGSFQLPITYSTGYDSSPYFVIIADFNRDSWLDIAIAYAGIGSVGVFLGYHNGSLASAKTYSTGSTSVPYAIGIGDFNHDTNLDLAVANSDADEIVIVLGYGNGIEEPIEKDIWSANVPLPNPRISAILCVPTLATTISDRLSLLKSPIEIEYGKDP
;
A
#
# COMPACT_ATOMS: atom_id res chain seq x y z
N TYR A 1 12.31 19.47 -26.28
CA TYR A 1 11.60 20.61 -25.68
C TYR A 1 12.60 21.34 -24.79
N GLY A 2 12.83 22.65 -24.97
CA GLY A 2 13.97 23.33 -24.29
C GLY A 2 14.14 24.81 -24.62
N ASN A 3 13.13 25.47 -25.17
CA ASN A 3 13.16 26.91 -25.47
C ASN A 3 12.53 27.78 -24.36
N GLY A 4 12.30 27.21 -23.18
CA GLY A 4 11.66 27.92 -22.05
C GLY A 4 10.16 28.23 -22.24
N SER A 5 9.53 27.71 -23.30
CA SER A 5 8.08 27.84 -23.50
C SER A 5 7.32 26.71 -22.79
N PHE A 6 6.19 27.06 -22.18
CA PHE A 6 5.28 26.11 -21.54
C PHE A 6 4.16 25.72 -22.49
N GLN A 7 3.71 24.47 -22.43
CA GLN A 7 2.49 24.04 -23.11
C GLN A 7 1.24 24.59 -22.39
N LEU A 8 0.07 24.44 -23.01
CA LEU A 8 -1.20 24.76 -22.37
C LEU A 8 -1.37 23.95 -21.07
N PRO A 9 -1.95 24.54 -20.01
CA PRO A 9 -2.16 23.83 -18.75
C PRO A 9 -3.15 22.68 -18.91
N ILE A 10 -2.85 21.56 -18.26
CA ILE A 10 -3.76 20.42 -18.10
C ILE A 10 -4.24 20.41 -16.65
N THR A 11 -5.55 20.33 -16.45
CA THR A 11 -6.16 20.35 -15.11
C THR A 11 -6.52 18.93 -14.68
N TYR A 12 -6.07 18.54 -13.49
CA TYR A 12 -6.47 17.31 -12.81
C TYR A 12 -7.38 17.65 -11.64
N SER A 13 -8.52 16.97 -11.55
CA SER A 13 -9.44 17.17 -10.41
C SER A 13 -8.86 16.55 -9.16
N THR A 14 -8.86 17.30 -8.07
CA THR A 14 -8.50 16.83 -6.73
C THR A 14 -9.73 16.44 -5.89
N GLY A 15 -10.93 16.55 -6.46
CA GLY A 15 -12.20 16.29 -5.76
C GLY A 15 -12.79 17.53 -5.08
N TYR A 16 -14.09 17.44 -4.77
CA TYR A 16 -14.85 18.51 -4.12
C TYR A 16 -14.38 18.70 -2.67
N ASP A 17 -14.35 19.95 -2.21
CA ASP A 17 -13.86 20.38 -0.88
C ASP A 17 -12.44 19.94 -0.51
N SER A 18 -11.67 19.40 -1.47
CA SER A 18 -10.34 18.81 -1.20
C SER A 18 -9.34 19.78 -0.57
N SER A 19 -9.40 21.06 -0.91
CA SER A 19 -8.51 22.11 -0.41
C SER A 19 -7.04 21.64 -0.41
N PRO A 20 -6.39 21.54 -1.59
CA PRO A 20 -5.00 21.10 -1.69
C PRO A 20 -4.04 22.18 -1.15
N TYR A 21 -3.23 21.85 -0.14
CA TYR A 21 -2.34 22.82 0.55
C TYR A 21 -0.85 22.64 0.24
N PHE A 22 -0.41 21.40 0.07
CA PHE A 22 1.00 21.07 -0.13
C PHE A 22 1.15 20.01 -1.19
N VAL A 23 2.26 20.07 -1.93
CA VAL A 23 2.58 19.12 -2.99
C VAL A 23 4.03 18.68 -2.89
N ILE A 24 4.26 17.39 -3.12
CA ILE A 24 5.60 16.80 -3.27
C ILE A 24 5.63 15.89 -4.49
N ILE A 25 6.80 15.79 -5.11
CA ILE A 25 7.04 15.06 -6.34
C ILE A 25 8.14 14.04 -6.09
N ALA A 26 7.86 12.77 -6.40
CA ALA A 26 8.80 11.65 -6.29
C ALA A 26 8.32 10.48 -7.15
N ASP A 27 9.13 9.44 -7.30
CA ASP A 27 8.72 8.19 -7.91
C ASP A 27 8.20 7.25 -6.80
N PHE A 28 6.89 7.26 -6.54
CA PHE A 28 6.24 6.53 -5.43
C PHE A 28 5.93 5.07 -5.79
N ASN A 29 5.93 4.73 -7.08
CA ASN A 29 5.64 3.38 -7.58
C ASN A 29 6.84 2.68 -8.28
N ARG A 30 8.01 3.33 -8.29
CA ARG A 30 9.28 2.83 -8.85
C ARG A 30 9.22 2.53 -10.34
N ASP A 31 8.40 3.23 -11.08
CA ASP A 31 8.29 3.07 -12.53
C ASP A 31 9.23 4.01 -13.31
N SER A 32 10.08 4.77 -12.58
CA SER A 32 10.99 5.79 -13.10
C SER A 32 10.31 7.04 -13.67
N TRP A 33 9.01 7.19 -13.45
CA TRP A 33 8.26 8.41 -13.77
C TRP A 33 7.95 9.18 -12.48
N LEU A 34 7.81 10.50 -12.63
CA LEU A 34 7.50 11.34 -11.48
C LEU A 34 6.01 11.31 -11.20
N ASP A 35 5.69 10.94 -9.96
CA ASP A 35 4.37 10.98 -9.36
C ASP A 35 4.21 12.26 -8.52
N ILE A 36 2.98 12.51 -8.07
CA ILE A 36 2.65 13.67 -7.25
C ILE A 36 1.85 13.24 -6.03
N ALA A 37 2.30 13.61 -4.83
CA ALA A 37 1.50 13.51 -3.61
C ALA A 37 1.03 14.90 -3.15
N ILE A 38 -0.22 15.00 -2.72
CA ILE A 38 -0.89 16.24 -2.31
C ILE A 38 -1.48 16.09 -0.92
N ALA A 39 -1.30 17.09 -0.07
CA ALA A 39 -2.02 17.22 1.20
C ALA A 39 -3.37 17.89 0.98
N TYR A 40 -4.45 17.19 1.31
CA TYR A 40 -5.82 17.68 1.21
C TYR A 40 -6.36 18.08 2.58
N ALA A 41 -6.19 19.35 2.91
CA ALA A 41 -6.60 19.93 4.19
C ALA A 41 -8.11 19.80 4.43
N GLY A 42 -8.92 19.96 3.38
CA GLY A 42 -10.37 20.04 3.51
C GLY A 42 -11.06 18.69 3.71
N ILE A 43 -10.39 17.59 3.37
CA ILE A 43 -10.90 16.22 3.54
C ILE A 43 -10.00 15.36 4.45
N GLY A 44 -9.03 15.98 5.14
CA GLY A 44 -8.15 15.29 6.10
C GLY A 44 -7.46 14.07 5.51
N SER A 45 -6.85 14.22 4.34
CA SER A 45 -6.26 13.10 3.59
C SER A 45 -5.03 13.52 2.80
N VAL A 46 -4.23 12.56 2.40
CA VAL A 46 -3.22 12.72 1.33
C VAL A 46 -3.66 12.01 0.06
N GLY A 47 -3.41 12.60 -1.09
CA GLY A 47 -3.68 12.01 -2.40
C GLY A 47 -2.42 11.75 -3.19
N VAL A 48 -2.34 10.63 -3.89
CA VAL A 48 -1.23 10.33 -4.81
C VAL A 48 -1.73 10.15 -6.23
N PHE A 49 -1.19 10.94 -7.15
CA PHE A 49 -1.36 10.85 -8.59
C PHE A 49 -0.15 10.16 -9.20
N LEU A 50 -0.38 9.06 -9.91
CA LEU A 50 0.71 8.36 -10.60
C LEU A 50 0.98 8.97 -11.96
N GLY A 51 2.26 9.22 -12.23
CA GLY A 51 2.75 9.69 -13.50
C GLY A 51 2.77 8.59 -14.54
N TYR A 52 2.48 8.98 -15.78
CA TYR A 52 2.72 8.15 -16.94
C TYR A 52 3.87 8.73 -17.75
N HIS A 53 4.54 7.88 -18.53
CA HIS A 53 5.66 8.23 -19.40
C HIS A 53 5.39 9.41 -20.37
N ASN A 54 4.11 9.69 -20.65
CA ASN A 54 3.69 10.77 -21.55
C ASN A 54 3.47 12.11 -20.82
N GLY A 55 3.78 12.19 -19.52
CA GLY A 55 3.60 13.38 -18.68
C GLY A 55 2.17 13.59 -18.18
N SER A 56 1.26 12.65 -18.42
CA SER A 56 -0.08 12.68 -17.84
C SER A 56 -0.12 11.99 -16.48
N LEU A 57 -1.14 12.31 -15.68
CA LEU A 57 -1.36 11.73 -14.35
C LEU A 57 -2.61 10.84 -14.31
N ALA A 58 -2.56 9.75 -13.55
CA ALA A 58 -3.73 8.97 -13.15
C ALA A 58 -4.57 9.74 -12.12
N SER A 59 -5.84 9.35 -11.94
CA SER A 59 -6.67 9.89 -10.85
C SER A 59 -6.02 9.64 -9.49
N ALA A 60 -6.12 10.62 -8.59
CA ALA A 60 -5.57 10.51 -7.25
C ALA A 60 -6.19 9.35 -6.48
N LYS A 61 -5.36 8.53 -5.83
CA LYS A 61 -5.79 7.68 -4.73
C LYS A 61 -5.62 8.43 -3.41
N THR A 62 -6.63 8.39 -2.55
CA THR A 62 -6.67 9.18 -1.30
C THR A 62 -6.58 8.31 -0.07
N TYR A 63 -5.80 8.74 0.92
CA TYR A 63 -5.58 8.04 2.18
C TYR A 63 -5.87 8.98 3.34
N SER A 64 -6.79 8.57 4.22
CA SER A 64 -7.16 9.37 5.38
C SER A 64 -5.99 9.50 6.34
N THR A 65 -5.76 10.73 6.81
CA THR A 65 -4.77 11.02 7.85
C THR A 65 -5.43 11.20 9.21
N GLY A 66 -6.70 10.82 9.36
CA GLY A 66 -7.48 10.95 10.60
C GLY A 66 -8.71 11.83 10.43
N SER A 67 -9.74 11.59 11.25
CA SER A 67 -11.06 12.26 11.13
C SER A 67 -11.06 13.75 11.49
N THR A 68 -10.07 14.21 12.27
CA THR A 68 -9.88 15.62 12.64
C THR A 68 -8.59 16.20 12.02
N SER A 69 -8.06 15.54 11.00
CA SER A 69 -6.78 15.91 10.42
C SER A 69 -6.93 17.06 9.43
N VAL A 70 -5.99 18.00 9.51
CA VAL A 70 -5.81 19.06 8.52
C VAL A 70 -4.34 19.00 8.08
N PRO A 71 -4.03 18.22 7.03
CA PRO A 71 -2.65 18.03 6.58
C PRO A 71 -2.11 19.29 5.90
N TYR A 72 -0.94 19.76 6.37
CA TYR A 72 -0.30 20.99 5.91
C TYR A 72 1.04 20.80 5.22
N ALA A 73 1.77 19.74 5.54
CA ALA A 73 3.08 19.48 4.96
C ALA A 73 3.31 17.98 4.82
N ILE A 74 4.08 17.60 3.79
CA ILE A 74 4.46 16.22 3.52
C ILE A 74 6.00 16.15 3.43
N GLY A 75 6.59 15.28 4.23
CA GLY A 75 7.95 14.79 4.06
C GLY A 75 7.93 13.37 3.49
N ILE A 76 9.03 12.94 2.86
CA ILE A 76 9.19 11.59 2.32
C ILE A 76 10.46 10.94 2.84
N GLY A 77 10.42 9.61 2.99
CA GLY A 77 11.56 8.81 3.43
C GLY A 77 11.18 7.34 3.53
N ASP A 78 12.17 6.46 3.65
CA ASP A 78 11.96 5.06 4.01
C ASP A 78 12.00 4.97 5.54
N PHE A 79 10.85 5.01 6.20
CA PHE A 79 10.73 5.01 7.66
C PHE A 79 10.62 3.60 8.24
N ASN A 80 10.23 2.62 7.42
CA ASN A 80 10.03 1.23 7.85
C ASN A 80 11.14 0.25 7.35
N HIS A 81 12.13 0.75 6.61
CA HIS A 81 13.23 -0.02 6.00
C HIS A 81 12.79 -1.06 4.96
N ASP A 82 11.65 -0.84 4.29
CA ASP A 82 11.17 -1.71 3.22
C ASP A 82 11.65 -1.27 1.82
N THR A 83 12.48 -0.22 1.78
CA THR A 83 13.04 0.47 0.61
C THR A 83 12.07 1.38 -0.14
N ASN A 84 10.76 1.33 0.12
CA ASN A 84 9.76 2.16 -0.54
C ASN A 84 9.71 3.55 0.09
N LEU A 85 9.18 4.53 -0.67
CA LEU A 85 8.97 5.87 -0.13
C LEU A 85 7.68 5.90 0.69
N ASP A 86 7.81 6.18 1.98
CA ASP A 86 6.73 6.50 2.89
C ASP A 86 6.50 8.02 2.92
N LEU A 87 5.32 8.43 3.40
CA LEU A 87 4.95 9.83 3.63
C LEU A 87 4.89 10.12 5.13
N ALA A 88 5.52 11.21 5.56
CA ALA A 88 5.31 11.82 6.88
C ALA A 88 4.45 13.07 6.73
N VAL A 89 3.27 13.07 7.32
CA VAL A 89 2.27 14.13 7.14
C VAL A 89 2.09 14.90 8.45
N ALA A 90 2.34 16.20 8.41
CA ALA A 90 2.08 17.08 9.55
C ALA A 90 0.63 17.57 9.53
N ASN A 91 -0.14 17.24 10.57
CA ASN A 91 -1.53 17.64 10.74
C ASN A 91 -1.64 18.76 11.78
N SER A 92 -2.06 19.96 11.36
CA SER A 92 -2.07 21.12 12.26
C SER A 92 -3.13 21.05 13.35
N ASP A 93 -4.33 20.57 13.01
CA ASP A 93 -5.49 20.65 13.91
C ASP A 93 -5.58 19.45 14.86
N ALA A 94 -4.84 18.39 14.53
CA ALA A 94 -4.75 17.18 15.34
C ALA A 94 -3.45 17.14 16.19
N ASP A 95 -2.58 18.15 16.08
CA ASP A 95 -1.29 18.22 16.80
C ASP A 95 -0.41 16.96 16.62
N GLU A 96 -0.47 16.32 15.45
CA GLU A 96 0.17 15.01 15.22
C GLU A 96 0.92 14.93 13.89
N ILE A 97 1.83 13.96 13.81
CA ILE A 97 2.46 13.51 12.57
C ILE A 97 1.95 12.11 12.28
N VAL A 98 1.43 11.90 11.08
CA VAL A 98 0.99 10.58 10.60
C VAL A 98 1.98 10.06 9.58
N ILE A 99 2.39 8.80 9.75
CA ILE A 99 3.20 8.08 8.75
C ILE A 99 2.26 7.23 7.89
N VAL A 100 2.29 7.46 6.58
CA VAL A 100 1.61 6.64 5.57
C VAL A 100 2.66 5.80 4.87
N LEU A 101 2.59 4.47 5.08
CA LEU A 101 3.58 3.54 4.52
C LEU A 101 3.38 3.35 3.01
N GLY A 102 4.48 3.44 2.27
CA GLY A 102 4.53 3.19 0.83
C GLY A 102 4.75 1.71 0.55
N TYR A 103 3.98 1.15 -0.37
CA TYR A 103 4.15 -0.24 -0.81
C TYR A 103 4.88 -0.38 -2.15
N GLY A 104 5.41 0.72 -2.68
CA GLY A 104 6.12 0.75 -3.95
C GLY A 104 5.23 0.58 -5.18
N ASN A 105 3.92 0.76 -5.05
CA ASN A 105 2.92 0.65 -6.12
C ASN A 105 2.04 1.91 -6.25
N GLY A 106 2.40 3.02 -5.61
CA GLY A 106 1.52 4.19 -5.52
C GLY A 106 0.51 4.18 -4.37
N ILE A 107 0.79 3.34 -3.37
CA ILE A 107 0.20 3.21 -2.01
C ILE A 107 -1.10 2.38 -1.87
N GLU A 108 -1.18 1.15 -2.38
CA GLU A 108 -2.13 0.15 -1.83
C GLU A 108 -1.44 -0.77 -0.82
N GLU A 109 -2.10 -1.15 0.29
CA GLU A 109 -1.70 -2.38 0.99
C GLU A 109 -1.67 -3.53 -0.02
N PRO A 110 -0.72 -4.48 0.08
CA PRO A 110 -0.79 -5.68 -0.73
C PRO A 110 -2.17 -6.28 -0.50
N ILE A 111 -2.95 -6.41 -1.58
CA ILE A 111 -4.14 -7.26 -1.54
C ILE A 111 -3.60 -8.61 -1.09
N GLU A 112 -3.90 -9.05 0.14
CA GLU A 112 -3.81 -10.46 0.51
C GLU A 112 -4.81 -11.21 -0.39
N LYS A 113 -4.43 -11.40 -1.65
CA LYS A 113 -5.09 -12.29 -2.57
C LYS A 113 -4.75 -13.69 -2.09
N ASP A 114 -5.67 -14.24 -1.29
CA ASP A 114 -5.90 -15.67 -1.14
C ASP A 114 -4.65 -16.54 -0.84
N ILE A 115 -4.06 -16.41 0.34
CA ILE A 115 -3.31 -17.53 0.96
C ILE A 115 -4.05 -18.09 2.18
N TRP A 116 -5.39 -18.00 2.17
CA TRP A 116 -6.24 -18.84 3.01
C TRP A 116 -7.45 -19.37 2.26
N SER A 117 -7.19 -20.14 1.20
CA SER A 117 -8.12 -21.17 0.72
C SER A 117 -7.73 -22.55 1.25
N ALA A 118 -7.33 -22.63 2.52
CA ALA A 118 -7.24 -23.88 3.26
C ALA A 118 -7.99 -23.73 4.58
N ASN A 119 -9.13 -24.40 4.69
CA ASN A 119 -9.99 -24.48 5.86
C ASN A 119 -9.23 -24.65 7.19
N VAL A 120 -8.89 -23.57 7.88
CA VAL A 120 -8.73 -23.62 9.35
C VAL A 120 -9.71 -22.63 9.98
N PRO A 121 -10.47 -23.02 11.01
CA PRO A 121 -11.33 -22.08 11.73
C PRO A 121 -10.46 -21.14 12.55
N LEU A 122 -10.65 -19.82 12.40
CA LEU A 122 -10.04 -18.84 13.31
C LEU A 122 -10.67 -18.98 14.71
N PRO A 123 -9.89 -19.09 15.79
CA PRO A 123 -10.42 -18.98 17.14
C PRO A 123 -10.64 -17.50 17.48
N ASN A 124 -11.90 -17.04 17.33
CA ASN A 124 -12.48 -15.79 17.85
C ASN A 124 -11.90 -14.43 17.38
N PRO A 125 -12.76 -13.46 17.01
CA PRO A 125 -12.33 -12.16 16.47
C PRO A 125 -12.25 -11.12 17.58
N ARG A 126 -11.24 -11.18 18.46
CA ARG A 126 -10.86 -10.03 19.29
C ARG A 126 -9.35 -10.07 19.45
N ILE A 127 -8.68 -9.07 18.88
CA ILE A 127 -7.21 -8.85 18.83
C ILE A 127 -6.58 -9.39 17.53
N SER A 128 -6.51 -8.56 16.49
CA SER A 128 -5.52 -8.73 15.42
C SER A 128 -4.18 -8.21 15.96
N ALA A 129 -3.43 -9.08 16.62
CA ALA A 129 -2.06 -8.79 17.03
C ALA A 129 -1.09 -9.14 15.90
N ILE A 130 -0.26 -8.15 15.60
CA ILE A 130 1.04 -8.17 14.93
C ILE A 130 1.75 -9.53 15.07
N LEU A 131 2.10 -10.14 13.94
CA LEU A 131 3.22 -11.09 13.90
C LEU A 131 4.22 -10.63 12.83
N CYS A 132 5.25 -9.94 13.31
CA CYS A 132 6.53 -9.82 12.62
C CYS A 132 7.18 -11.20 12.54
N VAL A 133 7.65 -11.62 11.36
CA VAL A 133 8.68 -12.65 11.26
C VAL A 133 9.69 -12.22 10.19
N PRO A 134 10.94 -11.89 10.56
CA PRO A 134 11.97 -11.59 9.58
C PRO A 134 12.68 -12.88 9.12
N THR A 135 13.05 -12.89 7.83
CA THR A 135 14.18 -13.62 7.23
C THR A 135 14.29 -15.15 7.40
N LEU A 136 14.04 -15.89 6.31
CA LEU A 136 15.07 -16.58 5.50
C LEU A 136 14.41 -17.51 4.47
N ALA A 137 14.77 -17.31 3.20
CA ALA A 137 14.48 -18.26 2.14
C ALA A 137 15.30 -19.54 2.33
N THR A 138 14.66 -20.72 2.38
CA THR A 138 15.27 -21.98 1.91
C THR A 138 14.21 -23.05 1.60
N THR A 139 14.10 -23.37 0.31
CA THR A 139 13.73 -24.66 -0.30
C THR A 139 12.43 -25.38 0.10
N ILE A 140 11.43 -25.26 -0.78
CA ILE A 140 10.40 -26.28 -1.03
C ILE A 140 11.09 -27.48 -1.74
N SER A 141 11.47 -28.52 -0.99
CA SER A 141 11.80 -29.84 -1.56
C SER A 141 11.64 -31.03 -0.60
N ASP A 142 11.70 -30.84 0.72
CA ASP A 142 11.91 -31.99 1.64
C ASP A 142 10.68 -32.55 2.39
N ARG A 143 9.46 -32.41 1.88
CA ARG A 143 8.26 -33.03 2.51
C ARG A 143 7.35 -33.79 1.56
N LEU A 144 7.89 -34.34 0.47
CA LEU A 144 7.17 -35.23 -0.46
C LEU A 144 7.46 -36.73 -0.26
N SER A 145 7.98 -37.14 0.91
CA SER A 145 8.42 -38.53 1.16
C SER A 145 7.64 -39.31 2.24
N LEU A 146 6.53 -38.80 2.79
CA LEU A 146 5.78 -39.52 3.85
C LEU A 146 4.29 -39.80 3.58
N LEU A 147 3.79 -39.65 2.35
CA LEU A 147 2.51 -40.27 1.96
C LEU A 147 2.76 -41.39 0.93
N LYS A 148 3.17 -42.56 1.42
CA LYS A 148 3.05 -43.83 0.69
C LYS A 148 2.31 -44.82 1.58
N SER A 149 1.02 -45.00 1.34
CA SER A 149 0.37 -46.32 1.28
C SER A 149 -1.10 -46.18 0.86
N PRO A 150 -1.59 -46.93 -0.14
CA PRO A 150 -3.00 -46.94 -0.53
C PRO A 150 -3.86 -47.71 0.48
N ILE A 151 -5.15 -47.36 0.46
CA ILE A 151 -6.26 -48.02 1.14
C ILE A 151 -6.46 -49.43 0.56
N GLU A 152 -6.48 -50.46 1.41
CA GLU A 152 -7.17 -51.73 1.12
C GLU A 152 -8.14 -52.02 2.28
N ILE A 153 -9.43 -52.15 1.95
CA ILE A 153 -10.49 -52.63 2.84
C ILE A 153 -10.69 -54.09 2.48
N GLU A 154 -10.35 -55.01 3.38
CA GLU A 154 -10.57 -56.44 3.20
C GLU A 154 -11.79 -56.89 4.03
N TYR A 155 -12.79 -57.45 3.34
CA TYR A 155 -13.94 -58.14 3.91
C TYR A 155 -13.58 -59.61 4.16
N GLY A 156 -13.71 -60.09 5.40
CA GLY A 156 -13.68 -61.52 5.73
C GLY A 156 -14.37 -61.77 7.08
N LYS A 157 -15.62 -62.23 7.07
CA LYS A 157 -16.06 -63.63 7.27
C LYS A 157 -15.73 -64.19 8.67
N ASP A 158 -16.77 -64.20 9.48
CA ASP A 158 -16.89 -64.91 10.75
C ASP A 158 -16.71 -66.43 10.59
N PRO A 159 -16.21 -67.13 11.63
CA PRO A 159 -16.35 -68.58 11.78
C PRO A 159 -17.73 -69.00 12.30
#